data_AF-A0A0G1JQW1-F1
#
_entry.id   AF-A0A0G1JQW1-F1
#
_cell.length_a   1.000
_cell.length_b   1.000
_cell.length_c   1.000
_cell.angle_alpha   90.00
_cell.angle_beta   90.00
_cell.angle_gamma   90.00
#
_symmetry.space_group_name_H-M   'P 1'
#
loop_
_entity.id
_entity.type
_entity.pdbx_description
1 polymer ?
#
loop_
_entity_poly.entity_id
_entity_poly.type
_entity_poly.pdbx_seq_one_letter_code
_entity_poly.pdbx_strand_id
1 'polypeptide(L)'
;MKQYILSLLIALIVGQSQLPVASMVVITDPEILSSREIDMDYRYRVSSVSNIFKDNILLNIAYMDGRVSSAKDINWEEVNKPFHSEFTLEPNQSFAYHDVILPEYKDKVVVTTNARFNKQDGFKTDGYLYGDGVCQLASLINWAARDAKLEVEQFTNHDFATIPEVPKKYGVAIYLDPGNLASSARKNLYITNNQDKPVTFHFDYEEGQLKISVSKVT
;
A
#
# COMPACT_ATOMS: atom_id res chain seq x y z
N MET A 1 -32.58 22.32 -76.85
CA MET A 1 -31.66 21.33 -77.45
C MET A 1 -30.24 21.75 -77.14
N LYS A 2 -29.46 20.89 -76.45
CA LYS A 2 -27.97 20.81 -76.43
C LYS A 2 -27.20 22.08 -75.98
N GLN A 3 -26.17 22.06 -75.13
CA GLN A 3 -25.27 21.03 -74.59
C GLN A 3 -24.62 21.66 -73.33
N TYR A 4 -24.55 20.91 -72.22
CA TYR A 4 -23.74 21.31 -71.07
C TYR A 4 -22.28 20.94 -71.33
N ILE A 5 -21.38 21.93 -71.29
CA ILE A 5 -19.93 21.71 -71.35
C ILE A 5 -19.47 21.38 -69.92
N LEU A 6 -19.05 20.13 -69.73
CA LEU A 6 -18.43 19.62 -68.52
C LEU A 6 -16.92 19.88 -68.61
N SER A 7 -16.42 20.88 -67.89
CA SER A 7 -14.98 21.09 -67.71
C SER A 7 -14.55 20.43 -66.40
N LEU A 8 -13.90 19.28 -66.53
CA LEU A 8 -13.31 18.52 -65.43
C LEU A 8 -11.93 19.13 -65.11
N LEU A 9 -11.79 19.86 -64.01
CA LEU A 9 -10.48 20.27 -63.47
C LEU A 9 -9.97 19.15 -62.57
N ILE A 10 -8.93 18.43 -63.03
CA ILE A 10 -8.20 17.48 -62.21
C ILE A 10 -7.13 18.26 -61.44
N ALA A 11 -7.36 18.53 -60.15
CA ALA A 11 -6.34 19.02 -59.25
C ALA A 11 -5.52 17.83 -58.72
N LEU A 12 -4.29 17.70 -59.19
CA LEU A 12 -3.28 16.80 -58.60
C LEU A 12 -2.85 17.37 -57.25
N ILE A 13 -3.48 16.90 -56.17
CA ILE A 13 -2.97 17.11 -54.81
C ILE A 13 -1.84 16.10 -54.61
N VAL A 14 -0.60 16.57 -54.73
CA VAL A 14 0.59 15.82 -54.31
C VAL A 14 0.54 15.74 -52.79
N GLY A 15 -0.02 14.66 -52.26
CA GLY A 15 0.00 14.35 -50.84
C GLY A 15 1.44 14.14 -50.38
N GLN A 16 1.98 15.07 -49.60
CA GLN A 16 3.19 14.79 -48.82
C GLN A 16 2.83 13.73 -47.80
N SER A 17 3.38 12.53 -47.97
CA SER A 17 3.31 11.46 -46.97
C SER A 17 4.11 11.91 -45.74
N GLN A 18 3.44 12.51 -44.76
CA GLN A 18 4.02 12.68 -43.43
C GLN A 18 4.12 11.29 -42.80
N LEU A 19 5.35 10.78 -42.71
CA LEU A 19 5.63 9.56 -41.96
C LEU A 19 5.20 9.78 -40.50
N PRO A 20 4.52 8.81 -39.86
CA PRO A 20 4.18 8.91 -38.46
C PRO A 20 5.48 8.99 -37.65
N VAL A 21 5.66 10.08 -36.91
CA VAL A 21 6.75 10.19 -35.94
C VAL A 21 6.46 9.15 -34.87
N ALA A 22 7.24 8.07 -34.86
CA ALA A 22 7.16 7.08 -33.80
C ALA A 22 7.56 7.77 -32.49
N SER A 23 6.58 8.01 -31.62
CA SER A 23 6.82 8.56 -30.30
C SER A 23 7.59 7.51 -29.51
N MET A 24 8.88 7.75 -29.24
CA MET A 24 9.62 6.91 -28.31
C MET A 24 8.95 7.06 -26.94
N VAL A 25 8.31 5.99 -26.47
CA VAL A 25 7.91 5.89 -25.07
C VAL A 25 9.21 5.72 -24.30
N VAL A 26 9.65 6.79 -23.64
CA VAL A 26 10.77 6.70 -22.69
C VAL A 26 10.22 5.95 -21.49
N ILE A 27 10.59 4.68 -21.35
CA ILE A 27 10.36 3.92 -20.12
C ILE A 27 11.44 4.39 -19.15
N THR A 28 11.05 5.24 -18.21
CA THR A 28 11.91 5.73 -17.13
C THR A 28 11.79 4.76 -15.95
N ASP A 29 12.93 4.26 -15.46
CA ASP A 29 12.94 3.37 -14.30
C ASP A 29 12.45 4.13 -13.05
N PRO A 30 11.59 3.52 -12.20
CA PRO A 30 11.09 4.17 -11.00
C PRO A 30 12.25 4.60 -10.06
N GLU A 31 12.16 5.81 -9.52
CA GLU A 31 13.09 6.30 -8.50
C GLU A 31 12.71 5.70 -7.15
N ILE A 32 13.60 4.93 -6.51
CA ILE A 32 13.40 4.44 -5.14
C ILE A 32 13.63 5.58 -4.15
N LEU A 33 12.56 6.02 -3.48
CA LEU A 33 12.60 7.07 -2.47
C LEU A 33 13.03 6.54 -1.09
N SER A 34 12.64 5.31 -0.75
CA SER A 34 13.04 4.65 0.49
C SER A 34 12.92 3.13 0.41
N SER A 35 13.62 2.44 1.30
CA SER A 35 13.54 0.98 1.45
C SER A 35 13.87 0.60 2.89
N ARG A 36 12.98 -0.18 3.53
CA ARG A 36 13.10 -0.66 4.91
C ARG A 36 12.75 -2.13 4.97
N GLU A 37 13.40 -2.85 5.86
CA GLU A 37 13.30 -4.30 5.96
C GLU A 37 13.34 -4.70 7.42
N ILE A 38 12.64 -5.80 7.73
CA ILE A 38 12.67 -6.45 9.03
C ILE A 38 12.73 -7.97 8.89
N ASP A 39 13.36 -8.62 9.86
CA ASP A 39 13.27 -10.06 10.05
C ASP A 39 11.92 -10.42 10.71
N MET A 40 11.11 -11.20 10.00
CA MET A 40 9.77 -11.61 10.44
C MET A 40 9.80 -12.70 11.51
N ASP A 41 10.93 -13.38 11.69
CA ASP A 41 11.11 -14.40 12.72
C ASP A 41 11.67 -13.79 14.02
N TYR A 42 12.15 -12.53 13.99
CA TYR A 42 12.74 -11.84 15.13
C TYR A 42 11.81 -10.79 15.78
N ARG A 43 10.73 -11.28 16.41
CA ARG A 43 9.86 -10.42 17.26
C ARG A 43 10.06 -10.63 18.76
N TYR A 44 9.99 -11.88 19.18
CA TYR A 44 10.25 -12.33 20.55
C TYR A 44 11.25 -13.49 20.54
N ARG A 45 11.85 -13.77 21.69
CA ARG A 45 12.75 -14.93 21.83
C ARG A 45 12.04 -16.28 21.64
N VAL A 46 10.75 -16.32 21.92
CA VAL A 46 9.94 -17.55 21.80
C VAL A 46 9.38 -17.60 20.38
N SER A 47 9.89 -18.53 19.57
CA SER A 47 9.57 -18.63 18.14
C SER A 47 8.08 -18.80 17.86
N SER A 48 7.35 -19.55 18.71
CA SER A 48 5.90 -19.71 18.54
C SER A 48 5.13 -18.40 18.66
N VAL A 49 5.61 -17.45 19.47
CA VAL A 49 5.01 -16.11 19.57
C VAL A 49 5.37 -15.27 18.36
N SER A 50 6.65 -15.28 17.91
CA SER A 50 7.05 -14.58 16.68
C SER A 50 6.25 -15.06 15.46
N ASN A 51 5.98 -16.37 15.35
CA ASN A 51 5.19 -16.92 14.26
C ASN A 51 3.76 -16.37 14.20
N ILE A 52 3.13 -16.08 15.35
CA ILE A 52 1.79 -15.48 15.40
C ILE A 52 1.82 -14.05 14.83
N PHE A 53 2.84 -13.26 15.20
CA PHE A 53 3.04 -11.91 14.66
C PHE A 53 3.24 -11.96 13.15
N LYS A 54 4.11 -12.88 12.69
CA LYS A 54 4.36 -13.11 11.27
C LYS A 54 3.08 -13.46 10.51
N ASP A 55 2.36 -14.50 10.96
CA ASP A 55 1.12 -14.94 10.33
C ASP A 55 0.09 -13.81 10.19
N ASN A 56 -0.06 -13.00 11.24
CA ASN A 56 -0.98 -11.86 11.24
C ASN A 56 -0.53 -10.72 10.31
N ILE A 57 0.77 -10.44 10.22
CA ILE A 57 1.31 -9.43 9.29
C ILE A 57 1.07 -9.89 7.84
N LEU A 58 1.39 -11.14 7.52
CA LEU A 58 1.21 -11.71 6.18
C LEU A 58 -0.28 -11.74 5.80
N LEU A 59 -1.15 -12.14 6.74
CA LEU A 59 -2.60 -12.10 6.53
C LEU A 59 -3.08 -10.66 6.29
N ASN A 60 -2.56 -9.67 7.02
CA ASN A 60 -2.98 -8.30 6.83
C ASN A 60 -2.61 -7.73 5.45
N ILE A 61 -1.42 -8.07 4.95
CA ILE A 61 -1.02 -7.72 3.58
C ILE A 61 -1.91 -8.46 2.55
N ALA A 62 -2.24 -9.72 2.80
CA ALA A 62 -3.14 -10.49 1.92
C ALA A 62 -4.56 -9.92 1.85
N TYR A 63 -5.06 -9.28 2.91
CA TYR A 63 -6.31 -8.50 2.85
C TYR A 63 -6.15 -7.20 2.06
N MET A 64 -5.01 -6.53 2.22
CA MET A 64 -4.72 -5.28 1.53
C MET A 64 -4.63 -5.47 0.01
N ASP A 65 -3.99 -6.55 -0.45
CA ASP A 65 -3.78 -6.86 -1.86
C ASP A 65 -4.90 -7.69 -2.51
N GLY A 66 -5.90 -8.09 -1.72
CA GLY A 66 -7.09 -8.80 -2.19
C GLY A 66 -6.93 -10.31 -2.38
N ARG A 67 -5.78 -10.91 -2.03
CA ARG A 67 -5.65 -12.38 -1.95
C ARG A 67 -6.63 -12.99 -0.95
N VAL A 68 -7.00 -12.25 0.10
CA VAL A 68 -8.01 -12.63 1.08
C VAL A 68 -9.08 -11.55 1.17
N SER A 69 -10.36 -11.94 1.05
CA SER A 69 -11.49 -11.01 1.20
C SER A 69 -12.31 -11.25 2.48
N SER A 70 -12.18 -12.44 3.07
CA SER A 70 -12.86 -12.82 4.31
C SER A 70 -12.17 -14.03 4.94
N ALA A 71 -12.47 -14.31 6.22
CA ALA A 71 -11.82 -15.39 6.96
C ALA A 71 -12.00 -16.80 6.35
N LYS A 72 -13.09 -17.03 5.62
CA LYS A 72 -13.35 -18.29 4.90
C LYS A 72 -12.45 -18.50 3.68
N ASP A 73 -11.85 -17.43 3.16
CA ASP A 73 -11.01 -17.45 1.96
C ASP A 73 -9.52 -17.64 2.32
N ILE A 74 -9.20 -17.69 3.62
CA ILE A 74 -7.82 -17.81 4.08
C ILE A 74 -7.26 -19.18 3.71
N ASN A 75 -6.27 -19.16 2.82
CA ASN A 75 -5.39 -20.28 2.57
C ASN A 75 -4.00 -19.98 3.15
N TRP A 76 -3.68 -20.55 4.32
CA TRP A 76 -2.40 -20.32 5.00
C TRP A 76 -1.18 -20.79 4.21
N GLU A 77 -1.33 -21.79 3.34
CA GLU A 77 -0.22 -22.22 2.48
C GLU A 77 0.10 -21.14 1.42
N GLU A 78 -0.90 -20.44 0.89
CA GLU A 78 -0.69 -19.34 -0.05
C GLU A 78 -0.25 -18.04 0.63
N VAL A 79 -0.82 -17.72 1.80
CA VAL A 79 -0.46 -16.53 2.58
C VAL A 79 1.02 -16.56 2.99
N ASN A 80 1.56 -17.74 3.28
CA ASN A 80 2.93 -17.92 3.76
C ASN A 80 3.98 -18.06 2.65
N LYS A 81 3.59 -18.09 1.38
CA LYS A 81 4.55 -18.12 0.26
C LYS A 81 5.22 -16.76 0.08
N PRO A 82 6.42 -16.72 -0.51
CA PRO A 82 6.99 -15.48 -1.00
C PRO A 82 6.03 -14.74 -1.91
N PHE A 83 6.01 -13.42 -1.81
CA PHE A 83 5.11 -12.60 -2.62
C PHE A 83 5.72 -11.22 -2.89
N HIS A 84 5.15 -10.60 -3.92
CA HIS A 84 5.23 -9.18 -4.17
C HIS A 84 3.80 -8.62 -4.17
N SER A 85 3.59 -7.53 -3.44
CA SER A 85 2.33 -6.78 -3.40
C SER A 85 2.63 -5.31 -3.52
N GLU A 86 1.74 -4.55 -4.14
CA GLU A 86 1.91 -3.11 -4.28
C GLU A 86 0.59 -2.35 -4.21
N PHE A 87 0.69 -1.08 -3.84
CA PHE A 87 -0.38 -0.12 -4.09
C PHE A 87 0.21 1.24 -4.45
N THR A 88 -0.51 2.00 -5.26
CA THR A 88 -0.09 3.32 -5.72
C THR A 88 -1.03 4.39 -5.20
N LEU A 89 -0.44 5.51 -4.77
CA LEU A 89 -1.14 6.74 -4.44
C LEU A 89 -0.85 7.78 -5.51
N GLU A 90 -1.88 8.23 -6.21
CA GLU A 90 -1.80 9.43 -7.06
C GLU A 90 -1.56 10.68 -6.19
N PRO A 91 -1.11 11.80 -6.77
CA PRO A 91 -0.99 13.06 -6.05
C PRO A 91 -2.26 13.41 -5.26
N ASN A 92 -2.09 13.73 -3.97
CA ASN A 92 -3.12 14.03 -2.98
C ASN A 92 -4.01 12.86 -2.55
N GLN A 93 -3.81 11.65 -3.07
CA GLN A 93 -4.45 10.46 -2.54
C GLN A 93 -3.79 10.01 -1.24
N SER A 94 -4.59 9.37 -0.40
CA SER A 94 -4.17 8.88 0.90
C SER A 94 -4.36 7.37 1.03
N PHE A 95 -3.46 6.78 1.80
CA PHE A 95 -3.65 5.50 2.46
C PHE A 95 -4.13 5.76 3.89
N ALA A 96 -5.07 4.94 4.38
CA ALA A 96 -5.35 4.81 5.80
C ALA A 96 -5.24 3.34 6.20
N TYR A 97 -4.65 3.05 7.35
CA TYR A 97 -4.42 1.66 7.75
C TYR A 97 -5.71 0.83 7.89
N HIS A 98 -6.80 1.44 8.39
CA HIS A 98 -8.13 0.83 8.41
C HIS A 98 -9.25 1.80 8.02
N ASP A 99 -10.45 1.25 7.79
CA ASP A 99 -11.61 1.91 7.18
C ASP A 99 -12.33 2.96 8.07
N VAL A 100 -12.16 2.88 9.38
CA VAL A 100 -12.65 3.93 10.29
C VAL A 100 -11.69 5.12 10.23
N ILE A 101 -12.03 6.11 9.40
CA ILE A 101 -11.18 7.25 9.06
C ILE A 101 -11.70 8.57 9.62
N LEU A 102 -10.81 9.55 9.75
CA LEU A 102 -11.15 10.92 10.11
C LEU A 102 -11.91 11.62 8.94
N PRO A 103 -12.83 12.56 9.23
CA PRO A 103 -13.63 13.24 8.21
C PRO A 103 -12.83 13.89 7.08
N GLU A 104 -11.67 14.48 7.38
CA GLU A 104 -10.77 15.16 6.44
C GLU A 104 -10.14 14.23 5.38
N TYR A 105 -10.21 12.91 5.61
CA TYR A 105 -9.67 11.88 4.72
C TYR A 105 -10.73 11.16 3.88
N LYS A 106 -12.03 11.45 4.09
CA LYS A 106 -13.16 10.71 3.51
C LYS A 106 -13.11 10.58 1.98
N ASP A 107 -12.67 11.62 1.29
CA ASP A 107 -12.60 11.65 -0.18
C ASP A 107 -11.16 11.52 -0.72
N LYS A 108 -10.20 11.26 0.17
CA LYS A 108 -8.77 11.12 -0.17
C LYS A 108 -8.28 9.68 -0.06
N VAL A 109 -8.83 8.92 0.90
CA VAL A 109 -8.42 7.55 1.15
C VAL A 109 -8.90 6.64 0.03
N VAL A 110 -7.95 6.05 -0.68
CA VAL A 110 -8.21 5.12 -1.80
C VAL A 110 -7.74 3.70 -1.50
N VAL A 111 -6.87 3.53 -0.50
CA VAL A 111 -6.35 2.23 -0.06
C VAL A 111 -6.45 2.13 1.45
N THR A 112 -6.90 0.96 1.92
CA THR A 112 -6.74 0.52 3.31
C THR A 112 -6.26 -0.92 3.35
N THR A 113 -5.91 -1.43 4.53
CA THR A 113 -5.57 -2.86 4.65
C THR A 113 -6.79 -3.79 4.52
N ASN A 114 -8.01 -3.25 4.46
CA ASN A 114 -9.28 -3.99 4.33
C ASN A 114 -9.55 -5.02 5.44
N ALA A 115 -8.82 -4.95 6.56
CA ALA A 115 -8.97 -5.83 7.70
C ALA A 115 -9.37 -5.07 8.97
N ARG A 116 -9.98 -5.78 9.93
CA ARG A 116 -10.40 -5.27 11.24
C ARG A 116 -9.70 -5.96 12.41
N PHE A 117 -8.67 -6.77 12.13
CA PHE A 117 -7.68 -7.27 13.09
C PHE A 117 -8.24 -8.11 14.24
N ASN A 118 -9.31 -8.87 14.00
CA ASN A 118 -10.00 -9.63 15.03
C ASN A 118 -10.18 -11.11 14.64
N LYS A 119 -10.77 -11.88 15.56
CA LYS A 119 -11.02 -13.31 15.36
C LYS A 119 -11.91 -13.60 14.14
N GLN A 120 -12.92 -12.76 13.90
CA GLN A 120 -13.88 -12.94 12.80
C GLN A 120 -13.21 -12.77 11.43
N ASP A 121 -12.12 -12.01 11.37
CA ASP A 121 -11.28 -11.85 10.17
C ASP A 121 -10.18 -12.92 10.06
N GLY A 122 -10.10 -13.86 11.01
CA GLY A 122 -9.16 -14.97 10.99
C GLY A 122 -7.77 -14.67 11.55
N PHE A 123 -7.57 -13.52 12.19
CA PHE A 123 -6.32 -13.21 12.87
C PHE A 123 -6.07 -14.19 14.02
N LYS A 124 -4.80 -14.51 14.26
CA LYS A 124 -4.31 -15.35 15.35
C LYS A 124 -4.06 -14.51 16.61
N THR A 125 -3.95 -15.20 17.74
CA THR A 125 -3.69 -14.63 19.07
C THR A 125 -2.61 -15.43 19.79
N ASP A 126 -1.76 -14.74 20.55
CA ASP A 126 -0.80 -15.33 21.48
C ASP A 126 -1.43 -15.76 22.83
N GLY A 127 -2.74 -15.52 23.01
CA GLY A 127 -3.48 -15.75 24.24
C GLY A 127 -3.94 -14.46 24.94
N TYR A 128 -3.47 -13.28 24.51
CA TYR A 128 -3.87 -11.99 25.07
C TYR A 128 -4.77 -11.19 24.12
N LEU A 129 -4.32 -10.94 22.90
CA LEU A 129 -5.03 -10.12 21.91
C LEU A 129 -5.00 -10.77 20.52
N TYR A 130 -6.00 -10.47 19.69
CA TYR A 130 -5.99 -10.83 18.28
C TYR A 130 -5.29 -9.73 17.47
N GLY A 131 -4.62 -10.11 16.38
CA GLY A 131 -3.99 -9.14 15.49
C GLY A 131 -2.61 -8.65 15.95
N ASP A 132 -1.94 -9.42 16.82
CA ASP A 132 -0.52 -9.21 17.12
C ASP A 132 0.28 -9.06 15.82
N GLY A 133 1.16 -8.05 15.74
CA GLY A 133 1.91 -7.73 14.52
C GLY A 133 1.32 -6.60 13.67
N VAL A 134 0.05 -6.25 13.84
CA VAL A 134 -0.58 -5.11 13.13
C VAL A 134 0.16 -3.79 13.38
N CYS A 135 0.46 -3.48 14.65
CA CYS A 135 1.24 -2.28 14.96
C CYS A 135 2.68 -2.34 14.41
N GLN A 136 3.26 -3.53 14.27
CA GLN A 136 4.60 -3.72 13.71
C GLN A 136 4.62 -3.41 12.21
N LEU A 137 3.66 -3.95 11.45
CA LEU A 137 3.50 -3.62 10.03
C LEU A 137 3.24 -2.12 9.84
N ALA A 138 2.32 -1.53 10.61
CA ALA A 138 2.05 -0.10 10.55
C ALA A 138 3.30 0.75 10.83
N SER A 139 4.13 0.33 11.79
CA SER A 139 5.37 1.03 12.13
C SER A 139 6.42 0.93 11.01
N LEU A 140 6.50 -0.21 10.31
CA LEU A 140 7.38 -0.36 9.15
C LEU A 140 6.92 0.51 7.96
N ILE A 141 5.61 0.52 7.67
CA ILE A 141 5.02 1.38 6.64
C ILE A 141 5.29 2.86 6.96
N ASN A 142 5.05 3.28 8.21
CA ASN A 142 5.32 4.64 8.67
C ASN A 142 6.80 5.02 8.49
N TRP A 143 7.72 4.11 8.81
CA TRP A 143 9.14 4.32 8.63
C TRP A 143 9.49 4.56 7.15
N ALA A 144 9.05 3.67 6.27
CA ALA A 144 9.30 3.80 4.83
C ALA A 144 8.69 5.09 4.26
N ALA A 145 7.45 5.43 4.64
CA ALA A 145 6.74 6.62 4.16
C ALA A 145 7.41 7.93 4.58
N ARG A 146 7.83 8.04 5.86
CA ARG A 146 8.52 9.25 6.35
C ARG A 146 9.88 9.44 5.73
N ASP A 147 10.61 8.35 5.47
CA ASP A 147 11.91 8.44 4.81
C ASP A 147 11.76 8.82 3.33
N ALA A 148 10.68 8.39 2.67
CA ALA A 148 10.27 8.80 1.34
C ALA A 148 9.70 10.24 1.26
N LYS A 149 9.67 10.98 2.37
CA LYS A 149 9.20 12.37 2.46
C LYS A 149 7.72 12.57 2.11
N LEU A 150 6.90 11.54 2.30
CA LEU A 150 5.45 11.65 2.21
C LEU A 150 4.88 12.38 3.42
N GLU A 151 3.67 12.93 3.28
CA GLU A 151 2.92 13.48 4.40
C GLU A 151 2.35 12.32 5.23
N VAL A 152 2.65 12.30 6.53
CA VAL A 152 2.24 11.22 7.43
C VAL A 152 1.64 11.77 8.71
N GLU A 153 0.41 11.39 8.98
CA GLU A 153 -0.31 11.73 10.21
C GLU A 153 -0.54 10.48 11.07
N GLN A 154 -0.10 10.58 12.33
CA GLN A 154 -0.31 9.56 13.36
C GLN A 154 -0.59 10.29 14.69
N PHE A 155 -1.60 9.84 15.45
CA PHE A 155 -1.93 10.46 16.74
C PHE A 155 -1.46 9.61 17.93
N THR A 156 -1.23 8.32 17.72
CA THR A 156 -0.86 7.38 18.78
C THR A 156 0.42 6.63 18.42
N ASN A 157 1.41 6.74 19.30
CA ASN A 157 2.70 6.07 19.15
C ASN A 157 2.66 4.70 19.84
N HIS A 158 3.38 3.74 19.27
CA HIS A 158 3.64 2.44 19.91
C HIS A 158 4.86 2.55 20.82
N ASP A 159 4.69 3.12 22.01
CA ASP A 159 5.76 3.33 22.99
C ASP A 159 5.71 2.38 24.20
N PHE A 160 4.68 1.54 24.26
CA PHE A 160 4.43 0.58 25.34
C PHE A 160 5.23 -0.72 25.22
N ALA A 161 5.71 -1.05 24.02
CA ALA A 161 6.60 -2.19 23.79
C ALA A 161 7.59 -1.89 22.65
N THR A 162 8.81 -2.40 22.75
CA THR A 162 9.79 -2.30 21.66
C THR A 162 9.33 -3.14 20.48
N ILE A 163 9.45 -2.62 19.26
CA ILE A 163 9.39 -3.39 18.02
C ILE A 163 10.85 -3.55 17.56
N PRO A 164 11.41 -4.77 17.48
CA PRO A 164 12.75 -4.99 16.99
C PRO A 164 12.98 -4.34 15.64
N GLU A 165 14.19 -3.84 15.41
CA GLU A 165 14.66 -3.26 14.14
C GLU A 165 13.97 -1.97 13.70
N VAL A 166 12.80 -1.62 14.25
CA VAL A 166 12.09 -0.37 13.98
C VAL A 166 12.44 0.67 15.05
N PRO A 167 13.09 1.80 14.68
CA PRO A 167 13.37 2.86 15.64
C PRO A 167 12.09 3.39 16.31
N LYS A 168 12.12 3.59 17.62
CA LYS A 168 10.95 3.99 18.44
C LYS A 168 10.17 5.18 17.88
N LYS A 169 10.84 6.15 17.25
CA LYS A 169 10.21 7.33 16.63
C LYS A 169 9.23 7.00 15.48
N TYR A 170 9.33 5.81 14.91
CA TYR A 170 8.44 5.34 13.84
C TYR A 170 7.35 4.40 14.37
N GLY A 171 7.31 4.11 15.67
CA GLY A 171 6.30 3.24 16.27
C GLY A 171 4.90 3.84 16.16
N VAL A 172 3.95 3.07 15.61
CA VAL A 172 2.54 3.46 15.45
C VAL A 172 1.64 2.46 16.17
N ALA A 173 0.72 2.97 16.98
CA ALA A 173 -0.30 2.15 17.62
C ALA A 173 -1.59 2.19 16.79
N ILE A 174 -1.99 1.03 16.28
CA ILE A 174 -3.22 0.83 15.52
C ILE A 174 -4.25 0.12 16.38
N TYR A 175 -5.49 0.58 16.35
CA TYR A 175 -6.57 -0.07 17.08
C TYR A 175 -7.94 0.28 16.51
N LEU A 176 -8.81 -0.71 16.41
CA LEU A 176 -10.14 -0.59 15.86
C LEU A 176 -11.18 -1.11 16.85
N ASP A 177 -11.91 -0.19 17.47
CA ASP A 177 -13.05 -0.46 18.35
C ASP A 177 -14.36 -0.07 17.64
N PRO A 178 -15.18 -1.05 17.23
CA PRO A 178 -16.47 -0.79 16.62
C PRO A 178 -17.43 0.06 17.49
N GLY A 179 -17.25 0.02 18.82
CA GLY A 179 -18.04 0.81 19.77
C GLY A 179 -17.57 2.27 19.91
N ASN A 180 -16.37 2.61 19.40
CA ASN A 180 -15.79 3.95 19.52
C ASN A 180 -15.07 4.36 18.23
N LEU A 181 -15.85 4.75 17.23
CA LEU A 181 -15.35 5.14 15.92
C LEU A 181 -14.42 6.37 15.97
N ALA A 182 -14.74 7.36 16.81
CA ALA A 182 -13.92 8.55 16.94
C ALA A 182 -12.53 8.25 17.52
N SER A 183 -12.44 7.36 18.52
CA SER A 183 -11.15 6.90 19.03
C SER A 183 -10.39 6.07 17.99
N SER A 184 -11.09 5.18 17.29
CA SER A 184 -10.49 4.32 16.26
C SER A 184 -9.89 5.14 15.12
N ALA A 185 -10.59 6.17 14.64
CA ALA A 185 -10.09 7.05 13.59
C ALA A 185 -8.76 7.75 13.96
N ARG A 186 -8.51 7.99 15.25
CA ARG A 186 -7.23 8.54 15.75
C ARG A 186 -6.16 7.47 15.99
N LYS A 187 -6.54 6.20 16.13
CA LYS A 187 -5.63 5.05 16.28
C LYS A 187 -5.41 4.38 14.92
N ASN A 188 -5.11 5.21 13.94
CA ASN A 188 -4.94 4.87 12.54
C ASN A 188 -3.62 5.49 12.05
N LEU A 189 -3.13 5.06 10.88
CA LEU A 189 -1.99 5.66 10.19
C LEU A 189 -2.49 6.22 8.86
N TYR A 190 -2.29 7.52 8.65
CA TYR A 190 -2.61 8.17 7.39
C TYR A 190 -1.33 8.57 6.67
N ILE A 191 -1.28 8.27 5.37
CA ILE A 191 -0.17 8.66 4.51
C ILE A 191 -0.75 9.29 3.26
N THR A 192 -0.38 10.54 2.97
CA THR A 192 -0.80 11.25 1.76
C THR A 192 0.38 11.41 0.83
N ASN A 193 0.16 11.12 -0.44
CA ASN A 193 1.12 11.50 -1.47
C ASN A 193 1.08 13.01 -1.70
N ASN A 194 2.01 13.72 -1.09
CA ASN A 194 2.22 15.16 -1.25
C ASN A 194 3.19 15.51 -2.40
N GLN A 195 3.58 14.53 -3.21
CA GLN A 195 4.43 14.71 -4.39
C GLN A 195 3.57 15.06 -5.61
N ASP A 196 4.22 15.53 -6.68
CA ASP A 196 3.59 15.86 -7.96
C ASP A 196 3.43 14.65 -8.90
N LYS A 197 3.92 13.48 -8.50
CA LYS A 197 3.89 12.23 -9.26
C LYS A 197 3.34 11.07 -8.44
N PRO A 198 2.84 10.00 -9.10
CA PRO A 198 2.41 8.79 -8.41
C PRO A 198 3.54 8.18 -7.57
N VAL A 199 3.18 7.68 -6.39
CA VAL A 199 4.09 6.98 -5.47
C VAL A 199 3.55 5.60 -5.19
N THR A 200 4.39 4.58 -5.34
CA THR A 200 4.04 3.17 -5.15
C THR A 200 4.74 2.61 -3.93
N PHE A 201 3.99 1.96 -3.06
CA PHE A 201 4.50 1.14 -1.98
C PHE A 201 4.60 -0.30 -2.47
N HIS A 202 5.77 -0.90 -2.28
CA HIS A 202 6.07 -2.29 -2.62
C HIS A 202 6.30 -3.07 -1.34
N PHE A 203 5.70 -4.25 -1.26
CA PHE A 203 5.80 -5.19 -0.15
C PHE A 203 6.36 -6.50 -0.70
N ASP A 204 7.61 -6.77 -0.38
CA ASP A 204 8.30 -7.99 -0.79
C ASP A 204 8.49 -8.86 0.45
N TYR A 205 7.95 -10.08 0.40
CA TYR A 205 8.18 -11.09 1.42
C TYR A 205 8.92 -12.26 0.80
N GLU A 206 10.14 -12.54 1.27
CA GLU A 206 10.97 -13.64 0.79
C GLU A 206 11.94 -14.07 1.89
N GLU A 207 12.19 -15.38 2.02
CA GLU A 207 13.17 -15.95 2.96
C GLU A 207 13.03 -15.47 4.43
N GLY A 208 11.81 -15.17 4.87
CA GLY A 208 11.56 -14.68 6.24
C GLY A 208 11.80 -13.19 6.44
N GLN A 209 12.18 -12.46 5.41
CA GLN A 209 12.32 -11.01 5.44
C GLN A 209 11.10 -10.33 4.84
N LEU A 210 10.62 -9.26 5.48
CA LEU A 210 9.62 -8.36 4.90
C LEU A 210 10.28 -7.02 4.60
N LYS A 211 10.30 -6.67 3.32
CA LYS A 211 10.80 -5.40 2.82
C LYS A 211 9.65 -4.54 2.34
N ILE A 212 9.66 -3.27 2.75
CA ILE A 212 8.79 -2.22 2.23
C ILE A 212 9.65 -1.18 1.53
N SER A 213 9.44 -0.99 0.24
CA SER A 213 10.05 0.10 -0.52
C SER A 213 9.01 1.06 -1.07
N VAL A 214 9.43 2.32 -1.25
CA VAL A 214 8.58 3.37 -1.80
C VAL A 214 9.27 3.91 -3.03
N SER A 215 8.60 3.86 -4.18
CA SER A 215 9.12 4.36 -5.45
C SER A 215 8.23 5.45 -6.03
N LYS A 216 8.79 6.27 -6.91
CA LYS A 216 8.08 7.32 -7.64
C LYS A 216 8.30 7.14 -9.13
N VAL A 217 7.23 7.28 -9.92
CA VAL A 217 7.33 7.25 -11.38
C VAL A 217 8.14 8.47 -11.82
N THR A 218 9.11 8.26 -12.70
CA THR A 218 10.08 9.27 -13.15
C THR A 218 9.64 10.00 -14.41
#